data_AF-I7ACT8-F1
#
_entry.id   AF-I7ACT8-F1
#
_cell.length_a   1.000
_cell.length_b   1.000
_cell.length_c   1.000
_cell.angle_alpha   90.00
_cell.angle_beta   90.00
_cell.angle_gamma   90.00
#
_symmetry.space_group_name_H-M   'P 1'
#
loop_
_entity.id
_entity.type
_entity.pdbx_description
1 polymer ?
#
loop_
_entity_poly.entity_id
_entity_poly.type
_entity_poly.pdbx_seq_one_letter_code
_entity_poly.pdbx_strand_id
1 'polypeptide(L)'
;MERTEHTGPSSKLKLHIYSKVPKKKHVRENVVVRSYTKNPRRKPKPWSLEEEEALLRGIKELGHGKWKEILEKYKDVFQEGRRHIDLSDKIRVMNKKASYYYTTKINFIEVNDEGEEVSNALGERRVYPSKFPYSAAKKAGLYRLSSGVKEAIINIQGERNGVIVRHKYLASASPGSRTGINLVKIGSETIERAAAQPKDTGEAFSAEE
;
A
#
# COMPACT_ATOMS: atom_id res chain seq x y z
N MET A 1 62.69 27.53 5.71
CA MET A 1 62.22 26.55 4.70
C MET A 1 62.01 25.27 5.50
N GLU A 2 60.82 24.72 5.64
CA GLU A 2 60.00 24.12 4.57
C GLU A 2 58.51 24.15 4.96
N ARG A 3 57.66 24.41 3.97
CA ARG A 3 56.27 23.95 3.94
C ARG A 3 56.25 22.72 3.05
N THR A 4 55.71 21.61 3.52
CA THR A 4 55.18 20.56 2.66
C THR A 4 53.78 20.21 3.13
N GLU A 5 52.88 20.35 2.18
CA GLU A 5 51.46 20.04 2.20
C GLU A 5 51.24 18.52 2.37
N HIS A 6 50.08 18.09 2.88
CA HIS A 6 49.11 17.26 2.13
C HIS A 6 48.07 16.57 3.04
N THR A 7 46.84 16.59 2.53
CA THR A 7 45.80 15.54 2.57
C THR A 7 45.25 15.12 3.94
N GLY A 8 44.17 15.79 4.36
CA GLY A 8 43.24 15.24 5.33
C GLY A 8 42.30 14.20 4.69
N PRO A 9 42.17 12.99 5.25
CA PRO A 9 41.05 12.13 4.93
C PRO A 9 40.09 11.98 6.11
N SER A 10 38.81 11.91 5.74
CA SER A 10 37.82 11.01 6.35
C SER A 10 37.22 11.43 7.70
N SER A 11 36.11 12.16 7.63
CA SER A 11 35.11 12.20 8.70
C SER A 11 34.36 10.86 8.78
N LYS A 12 34.97 9.85 9.40
CA LYS A 12 34.27 8.64 9.87
C LYS A 12 33.62 8.92 11.23
N LEU A 13 32.29 8.91 11.22
CA LEU A 13 31.38 8.44 12.27
C LEU A 13 31.71 8.82 13.72
N LYS A 14 31.08 9.90 14.20
CA LYS A 14 31.00 10.25 15.62
C LYS A 14 29.65 9.78 16.18
N LEU A 15 29.61 8.57 16.75
CA LEU A 15 28.57 8.17 17.70
C LEU A 15 29.26 7.88 19.04
N HIS A 16 29.36 8.90 19.89
CA HIS A 16 29.73 8.72 21.29
C HIS A 16 28.80 9.53 22.18
N ILE A 17 27.67 8.91 22.52
CA ILE A 17 26.90 9.29 23.70
C ILE A 17 26.40 7.98 24.31
N TYR A 18 27.16 7.45 25.27
CA TYR A 18 26.63 6.95 26.54
C TYR A 18 27.81 6.82 27.51
N SER A 19 27.81 7.76 28.45
CA SER A 19 28.70 7.90 29.59
C SER A 19 28.67 6.68 30.52
N LYS A 20 29.87 6.16 30.84
CA LYS A 20 30.29 5.57 32.12
C LYS A 20 29.18 4.96 33.00
N VAL A 21 28.78 3.73 32.71
CA VAL A 21 28.09 2.87 33.69
C VAL A 21 29.17 2.15 34.53
N PRO A 22 29.13 2.22 35.87
CA PRO A 22 30.11 1.53 36.72
C PRO A 22 30.00 0.02 36.54
N LYS A 23 31.12 -0.64 36.18
CA LYS A 23 31.18 -2.08 35.96
C LYS A 23 30.95 -2.82 37.28
N LYS A 24 29.81 -3.52 37.42
CA LYS A 24 29.54 -4.39 38.57
C LYS A 24 30.60 -5.49 38.68
N LYS A 25 31.07 -5.73 39.91
CA LYS A 25 32.01 -6.81 40.28
C LYS A 25 31.41 -8.18 39.91
N HIS A 26 32.26 -9.06 39.39
CA HIS A 26 31.91 -10.38 38.88
C HIS A 26 31.34 -11.25 40.02
N VAL A 27 30.02 -11.40 40.06
CA VAL A 27 29.37 -12.48 40.81
C VAL A 27 29.53 -13.73 39.94
N ARG A 28 30.16 -14.79 40.47
CA ARG A 28 30.10 -16.12 39.86
C ARG A 28 28.69 -16.67 40.05
N GLU A 29 27.76 -16.17 39.23
CA GLU A 29 26.43 -16.75 39.07
C GLU A 29 26.53 -17.75 37.93
N ASN A 30 26.09 -18.98 38.19
CA ASN A 30 25.87 -19.99 37.16
C ASN A 30 25.07 -19.34 36.03
N VAL A 31 25.75 -19.04 34.92
CA VAL A 31 25.14 -18.42 33.76
C VAL A 31 24.18 -19.46 33.19
N VAL A 32 22.91 -19.38 33.59
CA VAL A 32 21.83 -19.97 32.84
C VAL A 32 21.86 -19.25 31.51
N VAL A 33 22.62 -19.80 30.56
CA VAL A 33 22.61 -19.38 29.16
C VAL A 33 21.18 -19.64 28.71
N ARG A 34 20.33 -18.62 28.78
CA ARG A 34 19.03 -18.63 28.12
C ARG A 34 19.33 -18.62 26.63
N SER A 35 19.61 -19.79 26.07
CA SER A 35 19.58 -19.99 24.64
C SER A 35 18.14 -19.71 24.23
N TYR A 36 17.90 -18.56 23.57
CA TYR A 36 16.64 -18.31 22.90
C TYR A 36 16.59 -19.27 21.72
N THR A 37 16.24 -20.53 22.00
CA THR A 37 15.90 -21.48 20.96
C THR A 37 14.76 -20.82 20.18
N LYS A 38 15.00 -20.54 18.90
CA LYS A 38 14.00 -19.93 18.02
C LYS A 38 12.84 -20.91 17.96
N ASN A 39 11.79 -20.64 18.74
CA ASN A 39 10.60 -21.47 18.79
C ASN A 39 10.07 -21.60 17.35
N PRO A 40 9.88 -22.81 16.81
CA PRO A 40 9.46 -22.99 15.42
C PRO A 40 8.18 -22.20 15.14
N ARG A 41 8.15 -21.51 13.98
CA ARG A 41 6.96 -20.78 13.57
C ARG A 41 5.80 -21.78 13.43
N ARG A 42 4.66 -21.47 14.04
CA ARG A 42 3.45 -22.28 13.91
C ARG A 42 3.00 -22.29 12.46
N LYS A 43 2.47 -23.42 11.98
CA LYS A 43 1.86 -23.50 10.65
C LYS A 43 0.63 -22.58 10.62
N PRO A 44 0.45 -21.75 9.58
CA PRO A 44 -0.74 -20.91 9.45
C PRO A 44 -1.96 -21.81 9.26
N LYS A 45 -3.01 -21.58 10.06
CA LYS A 45 -4.30 -22.26 9.94
C LYS A 45 -5.34 -21.30 9.33
N PRO A 46 -6.09 -21.72 8.29
CA PRO A 46 -7.17 -20.91 7.72
C PRO A 46 -8.27 -20.70 8.76
N TRP A 47 -9.03 -19.61 8.64
CA TRP A 47 -10.19 -19.35 9.48
C TRP A 47 -11.43 -19.94 8.82
N SER A 48 -12.24 -20.68 9.56
CA SER A 48 -13.55 -21.14 9.08
C SER A 48 -14.60 -20.03 9.21
N LEU A 49 -15.70 -20.13 8.47
CA LEU A 49 -16.83 -19.21 8.59
C LEU A 49 -17.43 -19.25 10.00
N GLU A 50 -17.54 -20.44 10.59
CA GLU A 50 -18.03 -20.62 11.97
C GLU A 50 -17.16 -19.90 13.00
N GLU A 51 -15.83 -19.96 12.87
CA GLU A 51 -14.90 -19.22 13.72
C GLU A 51 -15.08 -17.70 13.57
N GLU A 52 -15.25 -17.21 12.35
CA GLU A 52 -15.47 -15.79 12.06
C GLU A 52 -16.78 -15.29 12.67
N GLU A 53 -17.86 -16.05 12.54
CA GLU A 53 -19.13 -15.72 13.15
C GLU A 53 -19.07 -15.76 14.68
N ALA A 54 -18.44 -16.77 15.27
CA ALA A 54 -18.26 -16.86 16.73
C ALA A 54 -17.45 -15.68 17.26
N LEU A 55 -16.42 -15.25 16.52
CA LEU A 55 -15.64 -14.07 16.85
C LEU A 55 -16.49 -12.79 16.79
N LEU A 56 -17.30 -12.61 15.75
CA LEU A 56 -18.20 -11.46 15.63
C LEU A 56 -19.28 -11.45 16.72
N ARG A 57 -19.89 -12.61 17.03
CA ARG A 57 -20.85 -12.77 18.13
C ARG A 57 -20.21 -12.44 19.47
N GLY A 58 -19.02 -12.97 19.74
CA GLY A 58 -18.29 -12.70 20.97
C GLY A 58 -17.95 -11.23 21.14
N ILE A 59 -17.60 -10.51 20.08
CA ILE A 59 -17.37 -9.06 20.13
C ILE A 59 -18.67 -8.30 20.40
N LYS A 60 -19.79 -8.73 19.80
CA LYS A 60 -21.11 -8.12 20.00
C LYS A 60 -21.58 -8.27 21.45
N GLU A 61 -21.31 -9.42 22.08
CA GLU A 61 -21.77 -9.73 23.43
C GLU A 61 -20.82 -9.23 24.54
N LEU A 62 -19.51 -9.46 24.39
CA LEU A 62 -18.51 -9.16 25.43
C LEU A 62 -17.83 -7.79 25.23
N GLY A 63 -17.85 -7.28 24.00
CA GLY A 63 -17.18 -6.04 23.60
C GLY A 63 -15.83 -6.26 22.94
N HIS A 64 -15.37 -5.24 22.21
CA HIS A 64 -14.07 -5.24 21.54
C HIS A 64 -12.92 -5.23 22.57
N GLY A 65 -11.90 -6.06 22.39
CA GLY A 65 -10.74 -6.14 23.29
C GLY A 65 -10.78 -7.28 24.30
N LYS A 66 -11.95 -7.87 24.57
CA LYS A 66 -12.11 -9.01 25.51
C LYS A 66 -11.78 -10.36 24.86
N TRP A 67 -10.65 -10.42 24.14
CA TRP A 67 -10.28 -11.56 23.30
C TRP A 67 -10.10 -12.87 24.07
N LYS A 68 -9.62 -12.80 25.32
CA LYS A 68 -9.44 -13.98 26.18
C LYS A 68 -10.79 -14.57 26.58
N GLU A 69 -11.73 -13.72 27.00
CA GLU A 69 -13.09 -14.15 27.37
C GLU A 69 -13.84 -14.71 26.17
N ILE A 70 -13.70 -14.09 24.99
CA ILE A 70 -14.28 -14.59 23.75
C ILE A 70 -13.70 -15.97 23.39
N LEU A 71 -12.39 -16.14 23.51
CA LEU A 71 -11.72 -17.41 23.23
C LEU A 71 -12.20 -18.54 24.16
N GLU A 72 -12.37 -18.26 25.45
CA GLU A 72 -12.85 -19.28 26.40
C GLU A 72 -14.34 -19.58 26.19
N LYS A 73 -15.16 -18.56 25.90
CA LYS A 73 -16.60 -18.74 25.69
C LYS A 73 -16.94 -19.57 24.46
N TYR A 74 -16.20 -19.40 23.36
CA TYR A 74 -16.41 -20.16 22.10
C TYR A 74 -15.26 -21.13 21.80
N LYS A 75 -14.65 -21.68 22.85
CA LYS A 75 -13.50 -22.58 22.75
C LYS A 75 -13.77 -23.81 21.89
N ASP A 76 -15.00 -24.30 21.92
CA ASP A 76 -15.45 -25.46 21.14
C ASP A 76 -15.58 -25.16 19.63
N VAL A 77 -15.77 -23.88 19.26
CA VAL A 77 -15.88 -23.45 17.85
C VAL A 77 -14.52 -23.10 17.27
N PHE A 78 -13.62 -22.53 18.10
CA PHE A 78 -12.28 -22.17 17.65
C PHE A 78 -11.40 -23.40 17.46
N GLN A 79 -10.62 -23.41 16.38
CA GLN A 79 -9.67 -24.50 16.15
C GLN A 79 -8.65 -24.60 17.28
N GLU A 80 -8.25 -25.84 17.60
CA GLU A 80 -7.28 -26.09 18.66
C GLU A 80 -5.96 -25.33 18.43
N GLY A 81 -5.48 -24.65 19.48
CA GLY A 81 -4.24 -23.88 19.46
C GLY A 81 -4.37 -22.42 19.01
N ARG A 82 -5.59 -21.92 18.74
CA ARG A 82 -5.87 -20.48 18.60
C ARG A 82 -5.56 -19.75 19.90
N ARG A 83 -5.04 -18.52 19.79
CA ARG A 83 -4.80 -17.62 20.92
C ARG A 83 -5.63 -16.36 20.78
N HIS A 84 -5.86 -15.69 21.90
CA HIS A 84 -6.56 -14.40 21.96
C HIS A 84 -5.94 -13.33 21.04
N ILE A 85 -4.61 -13.35 20.84
CA ILE A 85 -3.92 -12.45 19.89
C ILE A 85 -4.35 -12.74 18.45
N ASP A 86 -4.55 -14.01 18.10
CA ASP A 86 -4.92 -14.41 16.75
C ASP A 86 -6.33 -13.90 16.40
N LEU A 87 -7.25 -13.84 17.38
CA LEU A 87 -8.58 -13.24 17.25
C LEU A 87 -8.50 -11.73 16.99
N SER A 88 -7.67 -11.02 17.76
CA SER A 88 -7.44 -9.58 17.56
C SER A 88 -6.86 -9.30 16.17
N ASP A 89 -5.87 -10.09 15.75
CA ASP A 89 -5.27 -9.99 14.43
C ASP A 89 -6.28 -10.28 13.31
N LYS A 90 -7.16 -11.27 13.51
CA LYS A 90 -8.22 -11.61 12.55
C LYS A 90 -9.20 -10.45 12.37
N ILE A 91 -9.69 -9.84 13.45
CA ILE A 91 -10.55 -8.66 13.37
C ILE A 91 -9.87 -7.51 12.69
N ARG A 92 -8.59 -7.25 13.02
CA ARG A 92 -7.81 -6.22 12.34
C ARG A 92 -7.74 -6.48 10.83
N VAL A 93 -7.58 -7.73 10.40
CA VAL A 93 -7.56 -8.09 8.97
C VAL A 93 -8.95 -7.97 8.34
N MET A 94 -10.01 -8.42 9.02
CA MET A 94 -11.39 -8.31 8.54
C MET A 94 -11.82 -6.85 8.37
N ASN A 95 -11.41 -5.97 9.29
CA ASN A 95 -11.72 -4.54 9.25
C ASN A 95 -10.91 -3.76 8.19
N LYS A 96 -9.88 -4.36 7.58
CA LYS A 96 -9.12 -3.70 6.50
C LYS A 96 -9.94 -3.72 5.21
N LYS A 97 -10.78 -2.69 5.04
CA LYS A 97 -11.48 -2.39 3.78
C LYS A 97 -10.53 -2.08 2.61
N ALA A 98 -9.29 -1.70 2.90
CA ALA A 98 -8.25 -1.41 1.91
C ALA A 98 -7.46 -2.65 1.45
N SER A 99 -7.93 -3.88 1.72
CA SER A 99 -7.24 -5.08 1.26
C SER A 99 -7.39 -5.27 -0.26
N TYR A 100 -6.38 -5.92 -0.88
CA TYR A 100 -6.43 -6.34 -2.29
C TYR A 100 -7.71 -7.11 -2.65
N TYR A 101 -8.23 -7.89 -1.71
CA TYR A 101 -9.37 -8.76 -1.92
C TYR A 101 -10.68 -7.97 -2.02
N TYR A 102 -10.86 -6.95 -1.20
CA TYR A 102 -12.08 -6.11 -1.19
C TYR A 102 -12.05 -4.96 -2.19
N THR A 103 -10.89 -4.61 -2.74
CA THR A 103 -10.85 -3.54 -3.74
C THR A 103 -11.49 -4.01 -5.05
N THR A 104 -12.48 -3.25 -5.52
CA THR A 104 -13.14 -3.46 -6.80
C THR A 104 -12.21 -3.08 -7.95
N LYS A 105 -12.41 -3.71 -9.11
CA LYS A 105 -11.74 -3.28 -10.33
C LYS A 105 -12.40 -1.99 -10.80
N ILE A 106 -11.59 -1.03 -11.21
CA ILE A 106 -12.04 0.20 -11.86
C ILE A 106 -11.36 0.34 -13.21
N ASN A 107 -11.93 1.18 -14.05
CA ASN A 107 -11.38 1.53 -15.35
C ASN A 107 -10.43 2.70 -15.17
N PHE A 108 -9.15 2.44 -15.45
CA PHE A 108 -8.14 3.48 -15.48
C PHE A 108 -7.94 3.97 -16.91
N ILE A 109 -7.82 5.28 -17.11
CA ILE A 109 -7.59 5.89 -18.43
C ILE A 109 -6.19 6.48 -18.51
N GLU A 110 -5.55 6.39 -19.68
CA GLU A 110 -4.30 7.11 -19.95
C GLU A 110 -4.62 8.56 -20.32
N VAL A 111 -3.93 9.49 -19.68
CA VAL A 111 -4.08 10.93 -19.91
C VAL A 111 -2.74 11.55 -20.32
N ASN A 112 -2.74 12.67 -21.01
CA ASN A 112 -1.52 13.43 -21.27
C ASN A 112 -1.08 14.21 -20.00
N ASP A 113 -0.01 15.01 -20.09
CA ASP A 113 0.45 15.82 -18.94
C ASP A 113 -0.56 16.91 -18.55
N GLU A 114 -1.35 17.41 -19.51
CA GLU A 114 -2.39 18.43 -19.29
C GLU A 114 -3.69 17.84 -18.73
N GLY A 115 -3.90 16.53 -18.88
CA GLY A 115 -5.06 15.81 -18.38
C GLY A 115 -6.13 15.42 -19.38
N GLU A 116 -5.87 15.66 -20.66
CA GLU A 116 -6.74 15.24 -21.74
C GLU A 116 -6.59 13.74 -21.99
N GLU A 117 -7.68 13.11 -22.41
CA GLU A 117 -7.72 11.67 -22.65
C GLU A 117 -6.86 11.31 -23.87
N VAL A 118 -5.96 10.33 -23.69
CA VAL A 118 -5.15 9.83 -24.81
C VAL A 118 -5.97 8.80 -25.59
N SER A 119 -6.36 9.19 -26.80
CA SER A 119 -7.02 8.29 -27.76
C SER A 119 -6.00 7.48 -28.57
N ASN A 120 -6.43 6.30 -29.01
CA ASN A 120 -5.72 5.49 -30.00
C ASN A 120 -5.81 6.13 -31.39
N ALA A 121 -5.05 5.60 -32.36
CA ALA A 121 -5.13 5.99 -33.77
C ALA A 121 -6.54 5.85 -34.38
N LEU A 122 -7.42 5.08 -33.73
CA LEU A 122 -8.83 4.89 -34.10
C LEU A 122 -9.80 5.84 -33.34
N GLY A 123 -9.29 6.77 -32.55
CA GLY A 123 -10.10 7.68 -31.72
C GLY A 123 -10.64 7.06 -30.42
N GLU A 124 -10.40 5.77 -30.16
CA GLU A 124 -10.86 5.09 -28.95
C GLU A 124 -10.00 5.43 -27.72
N ARG A 125 -10.66 5.68 -26.59
CA ARG A 125 -9.99 5.90 -25.29
C ARG A 125 -9.21 4.66 -24.81
N ARG A 126 -8.00 4.86 -24.29
CA ARG A 126 -7.18 3.78 -23.70
C ARG A 126 -7.62 3.45 -22.29
N VAL A 127 -8.35 2.35 -22.13
CA VAL A 127 -8.88 1.90 -20.83
C VAL A 127 -8.14 0.66 -20.32
N TYR A 128 -7.69 0.73 -19.07
CA TYR A 128 -6.96 -0.32 -18.37
C TYR A 128 -7.73 -0.78 -17.13
N PRO A 129 -8.65 -1.76 -17.24
CA PRO A 129 -9.36 -2.29 -16.09
C PRO A 129 -8.37 -2.95 -15.12
N SER A 130 -8.37 -2.46 -13.89
CA SER A 130 -7.42 -2.87 -12.86
C SER A 130 -7.95 -2.55 -11.46
N LYS A 131 -7.44 -3.26 -10.46
CA LYS A 131 -7.68 -2.97 -9.04
C LYS A 131 -6.86 -1.79 -8.51
N PHE A 132 -5.70 -1.54 -9.14
CA PHE A 132 -4.71 -0.57 -8.68
C PHE A 132 -4.11 0.21 -9.85
N PRO A 133 -3.71 1.48 -9.62
CA PRO A 133 -3.10 2.33 -10.63
C PRO A 133 -1.77 1.77 -11.12
N TYR A 134 -0.94 1.22 -10.23
CA TYR A 134 0.33 0.60 -10.59
C TYR A 134 0.16 -0.52 -11.63
N SER A 135 -0.83 -1.39 -11.43
CA SER A 135 -1.11 -2.49 -12.36
C SER A 135 -1.66 -2.00 -13.70
N ALA A 136 -2.41 -0.89 -13.73
CA ALA A 136 -2.85 -0.26 -14.98
C ALA A 136 -1.66 0.39 -15.70
N ALA A 137 -0.86 1.18 -14.99
CA ALA A 137 0.34 1.83 -15.52
C ALA A 137 1.36 0.83 -16.08
N LYS A 138 1.50 -0.35 -15.44
CA LYS A 138 2.34 -1.43 -15.97
C LYS A 138 1.84 -1.94 -17.33
N LYS A 139 0.53 -2.08 -17.53
CA LYS A 139 -0.06 -2.49 -18.82
C LYS A 139 0.18 -1.42 -19.88
N ALA A 140 -0.05 -0.16 -19.54
CA ALA A 140 0.20 0.98 -20.43
C ALA A 140 1.70 1.10 -20.80
N GLY A 141 2.59 0.95 -19.83
CA GLY A 141 4.04 0.94 -20.03
C GLY A 141 4.51 -0.17 -20.96
N LEU A 142 4.01 -1.40 -20.79
CA LEU A 142 4.31 -2.50 -21.72
C LEU A 142 3.92 -2.17 -23.16
N TYR A 143 2.74 -1.58 -23.35
CA TYR A 143 2.28 -1.15 -24.66
C TYR A 143 3.20 -0.07 -25.26
N ARG A 144 3.54 0.97 -24.50
CA ARG A 144 4.42 2.06 -24.97
C ARG A 144 5.84 1.58 -25.31
N LEU A 145 6.39 0.71 -24.48
CA LEU A 145 7.75 0.20 -24.67
C LEU A 145 7.83 -0.84 -25.81
N SER A 146 6.72 -1.51 -26.15
CA SER A 146 6.68 -2.41 -27.33
C SER A 146 6.92 -1.69 -28.65
N SER A 147 6.69 -0.37 -28.71
CA SER A 147 6.99 0.47 -29.87
C SER A 147 8.49 0.78 -30.03
N GLY A 148 9.37 0.20 -29.21
CA GLY A 148 10.82 0.39 -29.27
C GLY A 148 11.35 1.57 -28.44
N VAL A 149 10.47 2.29 -27.73
CA VAL A 149 10.85 3.37 -26.82
C VAL A 149 11.50 2.77 -25.57
N LYS A 150 12.63 3.33 -25.11
CA LYS A 150 13.36 2.84 -23.93
C LYS A 150 12.72 3.26 -22.62
N GLU A 151 12.16 4.47 -22.56
CA GLU A 151 11.53 5.04 -21.38
C GLU A 151 10.30 5.87 -21.76
N ALA A 152 9.25 5.80 -20.97
CA ALA A 152 8.01 6.54 -21.20
C ALA A 152 7.40 7.02 -19.88
N ILE A 153 6.85 8.23 -19.89
CA ILE A 153 6.02 8.74 -18.79
C ILE A 153 4.60 8.26 -19.02
N ILE A 154 4.01 7.63 -18.01
CA ILE A 154 2.65 7.12 -18.04
C ILE A 154 1.84 7.87 -16.98
N ASN A 155 0.84 8.63 -17.42
CA ASN A 155 -0.16 9.23 -16.54
C ASN A 155 -1.44 8.41 -16.61
N ILE A 156 -1.84 7.85 -15.47
CA ILE A 156 -3.04 7.03 -15.34
C ILE A 156 -4.03 7.72 -14.40
N GLN A 157 -5.24 7.94 -14.88
CA GLN A 157 -6.33 8.51 -14.11
C GLN A 157 -7.37 7.44 -13.76
N GLY A 158 -7.84 7.45 -12.52
CA GLY A 158 -8.93 6.58 -12.08
C GLY A 158 -9.90 7.33 -11.18
N GLU A 159 -11.18 7.00 -11.28
CA GLU A 159 -12.23 7.55 -10.45
C GLU A 159 -12.69 6.53 -9.41
N ARG A 160 -12.77 6.94 -8.15
CA ARG A 160 -13.34 6.13 -7.07
C ARG A 160 -14.16 7.01 -6.13
N ASN A 161 -15.43 6.66 -5.95
CA ASN A 161 -16.38 7.39 -5.09
C ASN A 161 -16.45 8.90 -5.42
N GLY A 162 -16.43 9.26 -6.70
CA GLY A 162 -16.45 10.66 -7.15
C GLY A 162 -15.12 11.42 -7.00
N VAL A 163 -14.09 10.79 -6.45
CA VAL A 163 -12.74 11.35 -6.37
C VAL A 163 -11.92 10.83 -7.55
N ILE A 164 -11.42 11.75 -8.36
CA ILE A 164 -10.54 11.45 -9.48
C ILE A 164 -9.09 11.61 -8.99
N VAL A 165 -8.28 10.58 -9.20
CA VAL A 165 -6.85 10.61 -8.86
C VAL A 165 -6.04 10.29 -10.10
N ARG A 166 -5.07 11.16 -10.41
CA ARG A 166 -4.08 10.95 -11.46
C ARG A 166 -2.79 10.45 -10.83
N HIS A 167 -2.22 9.41 -11.42
CA HIS A 167 -0.98 8.81 -10.98
C HIS A 167 0.06 8.90 -12.10
N LYS A 168 1.24 9.42 -11.77
CA LYS A 168 2.35 9.59 -12.72
C LYS A 168 3.43 8.55 -12.45
N TYR A 169 3.81 7.82 -13.49
CA TYR A 169 4.82 6.77 -13.45
C TYR A 169 5.87 6.95 -14.55
N LEU A 170 7.12 6.62 -14.25
CA LEU A 170 8.18 6.41 -15.23
C LEU A 170 8.27 4.91 -15.53
N ALA A 171 8.06 4.54 -16.78
CA ALA A 171 8.24 3.18 -17.27
C ALA A 171 9.56 3.10 -18.05
N SER A 172 10.43 2.17 -17.68
CA SER A 172 11.66 1.88 -18.44
C SER A 172 11.74 0.42 -18.83
N ALA A 173 12.26 0.16 -20.03
CA ALA A 173 12.48 -1.18 -20.53
C ALA A 173 13.56 -1.86 -19.68
N SER A 174 13.23 -3.05 -19.16
CA SER A 174 14.16 -3.85 -18.37
C SER A 174 14.15 -5.29 -18.90
N PRO A 175 14.90 -5.56 -19.98
CA PRO A 175 14.88 -6.87 -20.66
C PRO A 175 15.26 -8.05 -19.75
N GLY A 176 16.08 -7.81 -18.72
CA GLY A 176 16.49 -8.83 -17.75
C GLY A 176 15.50 -9.06 -16.58
N SER A 177 14.42 -8.29 -16.49
CA SER A 177 13.40 -8.49 -15.45
C SER A 177 12.38 -9.53 -15.88
N ARG A 178 11.89 -10.35 -14.94
CA ARG A 178 10.74 -11.25 -15.15
C ARG A 178 9.54 -10.54 -15.76
N THR A 179 9.41 -9.23 -15.54
CA THR A 179 8.29 -8.43 -16.02
C THR A 179 8.58 -7.67 -17.31
N GLY A 180 9.83 -7.63 -17.79
CA GLY A 180 10.27 -6.89 -18.99
C GLY A 180 10.31 -5.35 -18.85
N ILE A 181 9.78 -4.82 -17.75
CA ILE A 181 9.60 -3.39 -17.49
C ILE A 181 9.88 -3.10 -16.02
N ASN A 182 10.54 -1.97 -15.76
CA ASN A 182 10.63 -1.33 -14.46
C ASN A 182 9.66 -0.13 -14.42
N LEU A 183 8.94 0.04 -13.31
CA LEU A 183 7.95 1.11 -13.15
C LEU A 183 8.21 1.85 -11.83
N VAL A 184 8.54 3.13 -11.92
CA VAL A 184 8.82 4.00 -10.77
C VAL A 184 7.68 5.01 -10.62
N LYS A 185 7.11 5.14 -9.42
CA LYS A 185 6.08 6.15 -9.15
C LYS A 185 6.77 7.51 -8.99
N ILE A 186 6.36 8.48 -9.81
CA ILE A 186 6.83 9.87 -9.71
C ILE A 186 5.94 10.64 -8.73
N GLY A 187 4.62 10.53 -8.90
CA GLY A 187 3.68 11.35 -8.14
C GLY A 187 2.24 10.88 -8.23
N SER A 188 1.37 11.56 -7.50
CA SER A 188 -0.08 11.41 -7.63
C SER A 188 -0.78 12.68 -7.19
N GLU A 189 -1.80 13.08 -7.94
CA GLU A 189 -2.56 14.29 -7.76
C GLU A 189 -4.04 13.94 -7.68
N THR A 190 -4.74 14.55 -6.72
CA THR A 190 -6.19 14.43 -6.60
C THR A 190 -6.82 15.60 -7.34
N ILE A 191 -7.71 15.30 -8.28
CA ILE A 191 -8.43 16.29 -9.06
C ILE A 191 -9.79 16.46 -8.40
N GLU A 192 -9.99 17.61 -7.77
CA GLU A 192 -11.31 17.99 -7.31
C GLU A 192 -12.17 18.30 -8.53
N ARG A 193 -13.31 17.61 -8.64
CA ARG A 193 -14.30 17.92 -9.65
C ARG A 193 -14.84 19.31 -9.30
N ALA A 194 -14.43 20.35 -10.02
CA ALA A 194 -15.06 21.66 -9.92
C ALA A 194 -16.56 21.43 -10.07
N ALA A 195 -17.33 21.79 -9.04
CA ALA A 195 -18.78 21.71 -9.09
C ALA A 195 -19.23 22.35 -10.40
N ALA A 196 -19.92 21.57 -11.24
CA ALA A 196 -20.46 22.08 -12.49
C ALA A 196 -21.24 23.36 -12.16
N GLN A 197 -20.72 24.50 -12.60
CA GLN A 197 -21.47 25.76 -12.53
C GLN A 197 -22.80 25.49 -13.26
N PRO A 198 -23.95 25.78 -12.64
CA PRO A 198 -25.22 25.58 -13.30
C PRO A 198 -25.18 26.37 -14.60
N LYS A 199 -25.40 25.66 -15.71
CA LYS A 199 -25.56 26.29 -17.02
C LYS A 199 -26.74 27.23 -16.89
N ASP A 200 -26.44 28.52 -16.92
CA ASP A 200 -27.40 29.61 -16.98
C ASP A 200 -28.27 29.37 -18.21
N THR A 201 -29.44 28.78 -18.01
CA THR A 201 -30.48 28.67 -19.03
C THR A 201 -31.07 30.07 -19.18
N GLY A 202 -30.47 30.85 -20.05
CA GLY A 202 -31.06 32.07 -20.60
C GLY A 202 -32.31 31.72 -21.38
N GLU A 203 -33.43 31.56 -20.67
CA GLU A 203 -34.77 31.52 -21.24
C GLU A 203 -35.18 32.96 -21.52
N ALA A 204 -34.92 33.41 -22.75
CA ALA A 204 -35.42 34.67 -23.26
C ALA A 204 -36.95 34.55 -23.44
N PHE A 205 -37.70 35.04 -22.45
CA PHE A 205 -39.13 35.27 -22.61
C PHE A 205 -39.32 36.67 -23.19
N SER A 206 -39.42 36.76 -24.51
CA SER A 206 -39.94 37.92 -25.21
C SER A 206 -41.42 38.06 -24.90
N ALA A 207 -41.79 39.10 -24.15
CA ALA A 207 -43.15 39.61 -24.12
C ALA A 207 -43.23 40.79 -25.08
N GLU A 208 -43.82 40.56 -26.25
CA GLU A 208 -44.37 41.62 -27.10
C GLU A 208 -45.84 41.85 -26.71
N GLU A 209 -46.14 43.12 -26.47
CA GLU A 209 -47.39 43.89 -26.62
C GLU A 209 -48.75 43.30 -26.17
#